data_AF-A0AAE4C840-F1
#
_entry.id   AF-A0AAE4C840-F1
#
_cell.length_a   1.000
_cell.length_b   1.000
_cell.length_c   1.000
_cell.angle_alpha   90.00
_cell.angle_beta   90.00
_cell.angle_gamma   90.00
#
_symmetry.space_group_name_H-M   'P 1'
#
loop_
_entity.id
_entity.type
_entity.pdbx_description
1 polymer ?
#
loop_
_entity_poly.entity_id
_entity_poly.type
_entity_poly.pdbx_seq_one_letter_code
_entity_poly.pdbx_strand_id
1 'polypeptide(L)'
;MATVSSCLWFNGQAEEAAELYVSLVPGSRVTSVSRYGEGASFPAGTAIMVEFELAGVQFQALNGGPQFPPSEYFSISLLCEDQAEVDALWDGLVSDGGEEGQCGWLKDRFGVSWQVVPRRLGELMAAGGESAGRVGAAMMGMSRLVVSELEATSEDTAPGETAAGNPGSSAAPDSSTAPEASPEQADPPAPLVPSPAGPLSSLTVALVPGVQPGKWLDRWAERRPDVPAVVVHVDEAAQLDALATAHVLFARTGPDGAPVRGREGLLTIPLYAEAPVAVLPREHVGALAEEMPVCALADDELLDVASLGYEAASGLAGNGAGVAVVPQAVARVFGRRDTETRPLTDTDPGTLGLESLAPQGARAELLEGTRVWLCFDKAWQDPATGQNHPVIEEFVGIVRGRRAESSRQPSVQERQQAEAQRRLKERQGSSSSVDDDGAAGRGRSRAGGSGQRNGGRGAGGGGARSGVRGAKAGRGGQSGRAGQGGRGGRGGGKGTGGKGRR
;
A
#
# COMPACT_ATOMS: atom_id res chain seq x y z
N MET A 1 -10.51 17.44 30.10
CA MET A 1 -9.43 17.73 29.12
C MET A 1 -9.19 16.47 28.32
N ALA A 2 -8.93 16.60 27.02
CA ALA A 2 -8.52 15.47 26.20
C ALA A 2 -7.10 15.05 26.58
N THR A 3 -6.82 13.76 26.56
CA THR A 3 -5.49 13.16 26.77
C THR A 3 -5.03 12.48 25.49
N VAL A 4 -3.72 12.42 25.26
CA VAL A 4 -3.11 11.78 24.08
C VAL A 4 -2.34 10.55 24.53
N SER A 5 -2.47 9.45 23.78
CA SER A 5 -1.69 8.23 23.98
C SER A 5 -1.29 7.65 22.62
N SER A 6 -0.10 7.07 22.54
CA SER A 6 0.29 6.25 21.39
C SER A 6 -0.36 4.87 21.52
N CYS A 7 -0.88 4.33 20.42
CA CYS A 7 -1.52 3.01 20.40
C CYS A 7 -0.76 2.06 19.46
N LEU A 8 -0.27 0.96 20.01
CA LEU A 8 0.46 -0.10 19.33
C LEU A 8 -0.52 -1.22 18.93
N TRP A 9 -0.42 -1.69 17.69
CA TRP A 9 -1.30 -2.74 17.17
C TRP A 9 -0.66 -4.12 17.25
N PHE A 10 -1.41 -5.10 17.76
CA PHE A 10 -0.96 -6.48 17.94
C PHE A 10 -1.98 -7.51 17.44
N ASN A 11 -1.50 -8.73 17.26
CA ASN A 11 -2.30 -9.90 16.89
C ASN A 11 -2.40 -10.91 18.04
N GLY A 12 -3.00 -10.51 19.16
CA GLY A 12 -3.22 -11.36 20.32
C GLY A 12 -2.12 -11.30 21.39
N GLN A 13 -1.02 -10.57 21.13
CA GLN A 13 0.18 -10.54 21.97
C GLN A 13 0.34 -9.24 22.78
N ALA A 14 -0.67 -8.34 22.80
CA ALA A 14 -0.58 -7.04 23.45
C ALA A 14 -0.18 -7.08 24.94
N GLU A 15 -0.73 -8.01 25.72
CA GLU A 15 -0.45 -8.14 27.17
C GLU A 15 0.98 -8.64 27.40
N GLU A 16 1.43 -9.63 26.63
CA GLU A 16 2.79 -10.15 26.70
C GLU A 16 3.83 -9.09 26.32
N ALA A 17 3.55 -8.31 25.28
CA ALA A 17 4.41 -7.22 24.85
C ALA A 17 4.52 -6.13 25.93
N ALA A 18 3.38 -5.69 26.47
CA ALA A 18 3.37 -4.70 27.55
C ALA A 18 4.13 -5.20 28.79
N GLU A 19 3.94 -6.46 29.20
CA GLU A 19 4.65 -7.08 30.32
C GLU A 19 6.17 -7.12 30.11
N LEU A 20 6.62 -7.47 28.89
CA LEU A 20 8.05 -7.41 28.55
C LEU A 20 8.57 -5.98 28.70
N TYR A 21 7.91 -4.99 28.08
CA TYR A 21 8.41 -3.63 28.04
C TYR A 21 8.51 -3.00 29.44
N VAL A 22 7.50 -3.20 30.28
CA VAL A 22 7.51 -2.65 31.64
C VAL A 22 8.52 -3.37 32.55
N SER A 23 8.91 -4.60 32.21
CA SER A 23 9.96 -5.32 32.94
C SER A 23 11.37 -4.83 32.58
N LEU A 24 11.56 -4.34 31.35
CA LEU A 24 12.85 -3.88 30.84
C LEU A 24 13.13 -2.42 31.21
N VAL A 25 12.13 -1.54 31.10
CA VAL A 25 12.31 -0.10 31.28
C VAL A 25 12.01 0.30 32.73
N PRO A 26 12.96 0.86 33.49
CA PRO A 26 12.72 1.30 34.87
C PRO A 26 11.59 2.34 34.98
N GLY A 27 10.86 2.32 36.10
CA GLY A 27 9.76 3.27 36.35
C GLY A 27 8.48 3.00 35.54
N SER A 28 8.39 1.84 34.91
CA SER A 28 7.29 1.45 34.04
C SER A 28 6.26 0.56 34.75
N ARG A 29 5.01 0.55 34.27
CA ARG A 29 3.95 -0.31 34.81
C ARG A 29 2.79 -0.48 33.85
N VAL A 30 2.12 -1.63 33.90
CA VAL A 30 0.78 -1.79 33.31
C VAL A 30 -0.23 -1.07 34.18
N THR A 31 -1.09 -0.25 33.58
CA THR A 31 -2.08 0.57 34.29
C THR A 31 -3.49 0.00 34.19
N SER A 32 -3.85 -0.61 33.07
CA SER A 32 -5.18 -1.19 32.85
C SER A 32 -5.15 -2.31 31.82
N VAL A 33 -6.03 -3.31 31.98
CA VAL A 33 -6.25 -4.37 30.99
C VAL A 33 -7.74 -4.61 30.82
N SER A 34 -8.24 -4.38 29.61
CA SER A 34 -9.59 -4.77 29.19
C SER A 34 -9.54 -6.07 28.41
N ARG A 35 -10.58 -6.92 28.51
CA ARG A 35 -10.57 -8.30 27.96
C ARG A 35 -11.80 -8.61 27.12
N TYR A 36 -11.63 -9.50 26.13
CA TYR A 36 -12.70 -9.97 25.26
C TYR A 36 -13.68 -10.85 26.03
N GLY A 37 -14.97 -10.66 25.76
CA GLY A 37 -16.06 -11.52 26.23
C GLY A 37 -16.29 -12.73 25.32
N GLU A 38 -17.27 -13.57 25.67
CA GLU A 38 -17.67 -14.70 24.83
C GLU A 38 -18.20 -14.24 23.46
N GLY A 39 -17.90 -15.02 22.41
CA GLY A 39 -18.37 -14.76 21.05
C GLY A 39 -17.65 -13.61 20.30
N ALA A 40 -16.54 -13.10 20.84
CA ALA A 40 -15.73 -12.06 20.20
C ALA A 40 -14.71 -12.62 19.20
N SER A 41 -13.98 -11.71 18.54
CA SER A 41 -12.97 -12.02 17.51
C SER A 41 -11.73 -12.76 18.04
N PHE A 42 -11.43 -12.63 19.34
CA PHE A 42 -10.40 -13.39 20.05
C PHE A 42 -11.04 -14.25 21.15
N PRO A 43 -10.35 -15.31 21.62
CA PRO A 43 -10.84 -16.11 22.74
C PRO A 43 -11.18 -15.26 23.97
N ALA A 44 -12.26 -15.62 24.66
CA ALA A 44 -12.67 -14.94 25.87
C ALA A 44 -11.52 -14.92 26.90
N GLY A 45 -11.31 -13.77 27.55
CA GLY A 45 -10.20 -13.56 28.48
C GLY A 45 -8.91 -13.03 27.83
N THR A 46 -8.79 -13.06 26.50
CA THR A 46 -7.68 -12.37 25.80
C THR A 46 -7.80 -10.87 26.01
N ALA A 47 -6.68 -10.17 26.26
CA ALA A 47 -6.69 -8.72 26.31
C ALA A 47 -7.24 -8.11 25.00
N ILE A 48 -8.15 -7.15 25.11
CA ILE A 48 -8.55 -6.27 24.00
C ILE A 48 -7.54 -5.14 23.92
N MET A 49 -7.45 -4.37 25.00
CA MET A 49 -6.60 -3.19 25.11
C MET A 49 -5.89 -3.22 26.46
N VAL A 50 -4.58 -3.04 26.40
CA VAL A 50 -3.69 -2.92 27.54
C VAL A 50 -3.17 -1.50 27.58
N GLU A 51 -3.37 -0.81 28.69
CA GLU A 51 -2.80 0.50 28.94
C GLU A 51 -1.57 0.31 29.84
N PHE A 52 -0.47 0.96 29.50
CA PHE A 52 0.78 0.86 30.25
C PHE A 52 1.59 2.14 30.13
N GLU A 53 2.50 2.32 31.06
CA GLU A 53 3.39 3.48 31.12
C GLU A 53 4.84 3.00 31.03
N LEU A 54 5.61 3.59 30.12
CA LEU A 54 7.07 3.39 30.02
C LEU A 54 7.79 4.66 30.45
N ALA A 55 8.53 4.62 31.55
CA ALA A 55 9.28 5.77 32.09
C ALA A 55 8.47 7.09 32.11
N GLY A 56 7.18 7.05 32.47
CA GLY A 56 6.30 8.21 32.51
C GLY A 56 5.47 8.48 31.24
N VAL A 57 5.73 7.79 30.13
CA VAL A 57 5.02 7.95 28.85
C VAL A 57 3.90 6.93 28.73
N GLN A 58 2.68 7.39 28.42
CA GLN A 58 1.50 6.52 28.28
C GLN A 58 1.44 5.85 26.90
N PHE A 59 1.16 4.56 26.92
CA PHE A 59 0.94 3.73 25.75
C PHE A 59 -0.34 2.89 25.90
N GLN A 60 -0.91 2.56 24.75
CA GLN A 60 -1.94 1.55 24.59
C GLN A 60 -1.41 0.45 23.69
N ALA A 61 -1.79 -0.80 23.97
CA ALA A 61 -1.56 -1.95 23.09
C ALA A 61 -2.90 -2.62 22.80
N LEU A 62 -3.28 -2.66 21.53
CA LEU A 62 -4.57 -3.16 21.04
C LEU A 62 -4.38 -4.47 20.29
N ASN A 63 -5.05 -5.52 20.74
CA ASN A 63 -5.18 -6.77 19.98
C ASN A 63 -6.30 -6.64 18.94
N GLY A 64 -5.95 -6.12 17.77
CA GLY A 64 -6.91 -5.91 16.68
C GLY A 64 -6.88 -6.99 15.58
N GLY A 65 -5.88 -7.87 15.59
CA GLY A 65 -5.67 -8.91 14.58
C GLY A 65 -4.44 -8.65 13.70
N PRO A 66 -4.17 -9.50 12.70
CA PRO A 66 -2.93 -9.46 11.91
C PRO A 66 -2.91 -8.38 10.81
N GLN A 67 -3.91 -7.49 10.75
CA GLN A 67 -4.10 -6.59 9.61
C GLN A 67 -3.07 -5.47 9.53
N PHE A 68 -2.55 -5.02 10.68
CA PHE A 68 -1.60 -3.92 10.79
C PHE A 68 -0.37 -4.37 11.58
N PRO A 69 0.58 -5.09 10.94
CA PRO A 69 1.82 -5.45 11.60
C PRO A 69 2.65 -4.18 11.91
N PRO A 70 3.37 -4.13 13.04
CA PRO A 70 4.30 -3.05 13.32
C PRO A 70 5.36 -2.89 12.22
N SER A 71 5.77 -1.65 12.00
CA SER A 71 6.86 -1.30 11.07
C SER A 71 7.69 -0.14 11.62
N GLU A 72 8.79 0.15 10.94
CA GLU A 72 9.75 1.21 11.28
C GLU A 72 9.17 2.63 11.20
N TYR A 73 7.94 2.80 10.68
CA TYR A 73 7.25 4.10 10.67
C TYR A 73 7.00 4.65 12.07
N PHE A 74 6.89 3.77 13.07
CA PHE A 74 6.85 4.14 14.47
C PHE A 74 7.98 3.41 15.21
N SER A 75 8.74 4.14 16.02
CA SER A 75 9.72 3.52 16.91
C SER A 75 9.69 4.14 18.29
N ILE A 76 10.05 3.34 19.29
CA ILE A 76 10.24 3.81 20.67
C ILE A 76 11.74 4.08 20.86
N SER A 77 12.08 5.34 21.11
CA SER A 77 13.47 5.74 21.36
C SER A 77 13.73 5.81 22.87
N LEU A 78 14.72 5.03 23.32
CA LEU A 78 15.18 4.97 24.70
C LEU A 78 16.51 5.71 24.79
N LEU A 79 16.53 6.78 25.57
CA LEU A 79 17.74 7.52 25.88
C LEU A 79 18.40 6.89 27.12
N CYS A 80 19.54 6.25 26.92
CA CYS A 80 20.26 5.53 27.96
C CYS A 80 21.35 6.41 28.59
N GLU A 81 21.55 6.31 29.90
CA GLU A 81 22.57 7.09 30.60
C GLU A 81 23.97 6.53 30.36
N ASP A 82 24.12 5.21 30.31
CA ASP A 82 25.41 4.55 30.17
C ASP A 82 25.36 3.26 29.32
N GLN A 83 26.52 2.63 29.14
CA GLN A 83 26.65 1.40 28.35
C GLN A 83 25.89 0.21 28.98
N ALA A 84 25.82 0.13 30.30
CA ALA A 84 25.17 -0.99 30.96
C ALA A 84 23.66 -0.97 30.70
N GLU A 85 23.05 0.22 30.67
CA GLU A 85 21.66 0.39 30.28
C GLU A 85 21.43 0.08 28.79
N VAL A 86 22.33 0.54 27.91
CA VAL A 86 22.28 0.17 26.47
C VAL A 86 22.27 -1.34 26.30
N ASP A 87 23.21 -2.04 26.95
CA ASP A 87 23.35 -3.49 26.81
C ASP A 87 22.14 -4.24 27.37
N ALA A 88 21.65 -3.85 28.54
CA ALA A 88 20.51 -4.51 29.18
C ALA A 88 19.21 -4.36 28.36
N LEU A 89 18.94 -3.16 27.85
CA LEU A 89 17.76 -2.91 27.02
C LEU A 89 17.87 -3.58 25.66
N TRP A 90 19.04 -3.51 25.03
CA TRP A 90 19.29 -4.16 23.75
C TRP A 90 19.12 -5.68 23.84
N ASP A 91 19.78 -6.32 24.81
CA ASP A 91 19.71 -7.77 25.00
C ASP A 91 18.27 -8.20 25.33
N GLY A 92 17.58 -7.43 26.16
CA GLY A 92 16.19 -7.69 26.52
C GLY A 92 15.23 -7.62 25.32
N LEU A 93 15.36 -6.61 24.47
CA LEU A 93 14.46 -6.41 23.32
C LEU A 93 14.75 -7.38 22.17
N VAL A 94 16.00 -7.76 21.96
CA VAL A 94 16.39 -8.73 20.91
C VAL A 94 16.14 -10.17 21.34
N SER A 95 16.01 -10.43 22.64
CA SER A 95 15.73 -11.77 23.17
C SER A 95 14.45 -12.38 22.61
N ASP A 96 14.44 -13.72 22.50
CA ASP A 96 13.28 -14.51 22.06
C ASP A 96 12.72 -14.15 20.67
N GLY A 97 13.60 -13.72 19.75
CA GLY A 97 13.27 -13.57 18.33
C GLY A 97 13.20 -12.14 17.82
N GLY A 98 13.82 -11.17 18.51
CA GLY A 98 14.06 -9.85 17.94
C GLY A 98 15.20 -9.84 16.91
N GLU A 99 15.30 -8.73 16.17
CA GLU A 99 16.25 -8.52 15.08
C GLU A 99 17.10 -7.28 15.36
N GLU A 100 18.41 -7.44 15.30
CA GLU A 100 19.35 -6.31 15.40
C GLU A 100 19.34 -5.48 14.11
N GLY A 101 19.23 -4.16 14.26
CA GLY A 101 19.34 -3.19 13.18
C GLY A 101 20.67 -2.44 13.20
N GLN A 102 20.75 -1.31 12.49
CA GLN A 102 21.94 -0.47 12.44
C GLN A 102 21.77 0.79 13.29
N CYS A 103 22.88 1.38 13.72
CA CYS A 103 22.91 2.69 14.38
C CYS A 103 22.01 2.80 15.62
N GLY A 104 21.95 1.75 16.45
CA GLY A 104 21.09 1.73 17.65
C GLY A 104 19.66 1.26 17.39
N TRP A 105 19.29 0.94 16.14
CA TRP A 105 17.97 0.40 15.81
C TRP A 105 17.89 -1.11 16.03
N LEU A 106 16.71 -1.57 16.41
CA LEU A 106 16.36 -3.00 16.47
C LEU A 106 14.85 -3.19 16.34
N LYS A 107 14.41 -4.42 16.10
CA LYS A 107 13.02 -4.84 16.26
C LYS A 107 12.92 -5.88 17.36
N ASP A 108 11.88 -5.79 18.18
CA ASP A 108 11.60 -6.85 19.15
C ASP A 108 10.89 -8.04 18.49
N ARG A 109 10.66 -9.11 19.26
CA ARG A 109 9.97 -10.33 18.80
C ARG A 109 8.52 -10.11 18.36
N PHE A 110 7.93 -8.96 18.67
CA PHE A 110 6.58 -8.58 18.26
C PHE A 110 6.59 -7.69 17.00
N GLY A 111 7.79 -7.34 16.50
CA GLY A 111 8.02 -6.50 15.32
C GLY A 111 8.05 -5.00 15.61
N VAL A 112 7.88 -4.57 16.87
CA VAL A 112 7.94 -3.14 17.22
C VAL A 112 9.37 -2.65 17.05
N SER A 113 9.53 -1.50 16.41
CA SER A 113 10.85 -0.91 16.19
C SER A 113 11.29 -0.08 17.40
N TRP A 114 12.56 -0.20 17.76
CA TRP A 114 13.16 0.49 18.90
C TRP A 114 14.46 1.16 18.50
N GLN A 115 14.81 2.23 19.19
CA GLN A 115 16.11 2.89 19.11
C GLN A 115 16.70 2.97 20.51
N VAL A 116 17.78 2.24 20.78
CA VAL A 116 18.49 2.29 22.06
C VAL A 116 19.70 3.19 21.88
N VAL A 117 19.61 4.41 22.40
CA VAL A 117 20.55 5.50 22.10
C VAL A 117 21.20 6.00 23.39
N PRO A 118 22.53 5.93 23.53
CA PRO A 118 23.20 6.52 24.68
C PRO A 118 23.17 8.05 24.60
N ARG A 119 22.87 8.71 25.73
CA ARG A 119 22.92 10.18 25.88
C ARG A 119 24.22 10.77 25.34
N ARG A 120 25.32 10.05 25.58
CA ARG A 120 26.66 10.46 25.14
C ARG A 120 26.80 10.65 23.63
N LEU A 121 26.09 9.86 22.81
CA LEU A 121 26.10 10.05 21.35
C LEU A 121 25.53 11.43 20.98
N GLY A 122 24.42 11.83 21.59
CA GLY A 122 23.80 13.14 21.34
C GLY A 122 24.73 14.30 21.71
N GLU A 123 25.44 14.20 22.82
CA GLU A 123 26.43 15.20 23.27
C GLU A 123 27.59 15.33 22.29
N LEU A 124 28.13 14.20 21.82
CA LEU A 124 29.25 14.16 20.88
C LEU A 124 28.86 14.72 19.50
N MET A 125 27.64 14.43 19.03
CA MET A 125 27.12 14.97 17.77
C MET A 125 26.81 16.47 17.87
N ALA A 126 26.26 16.93 19.01
CA ALA A 126 25.93 18.33 19.24
C ALA A 126 27.17 19.23 19.36
N ALA A 127 28.34 18.68 19.74
CA ALA A 127 29.60 19.41 19.76
C ALA A 127 30.03 19.91 18.37
N GLY A 128 29.54 19.27 17.29
CA GLY A 128 29.76 19.70 15.91
C GLY A 128 31.20 19.53 15.41
N GLY A 129 31.47 20.07 14.21
CA GLY A 129 32.79 20.04 13.58
C GLY A 129 33.23 18.65 13.08
N GLU A 130 34.53 18.52 12.82
CA GLU A 130 35.12 17.27 12.31
C GLU A 130 34.96 16.09 13.27
N SER A 131 34.95 16.37 14.58
CA SER A 131 34.71 15.37 15.62
C SER A 131 33.32 14.72 15.47
N ALA A 132 32.26 15.52 15.33
CA ALA A 132 30.91 15.02 15.10
C ALA A 132 30.82 14.23 13.78
N GLY A 133 31.54 14.66 12.73
CA GLY A 133 31.63 13.91 11.48
C GLY A 133 32.23 12.52 11.64
N ARG A 134 33.30 12.38 12.44
CA ARG A 134 33.92 11.08 12.73
C ARG A 134 33.01 10.20 13.59
N VAL A 135 32.40 10.77 14.62
CA VAL A 135 31.43 10.05 15.49
C VAL A 135 30.25 9.53 14.67
N GLY A 136 29.70 10.37 13.77
CA GLY A 136 28.65 9.95 12.84
C GLY A 136 29.09 8.82 11.90
N ALA A 137 30.32 8.87 11.38
CA ALA A 137 30.86 7.81 10.54
C ALA A 137 31.07 6.48 11.30
N ALA A 138 31.55 6.53 12.55
CA ALA A 138 31.69 5.35 13.39
C ALA A 138 30.33 4.74 13.74
N MET A 139 29.34 5.57 14.09
CA MET A 139 27.97 5.13 14.36
C MET A 139 27.37 4.33 13.19
N MET A 140 27.62 4.75 11.94
CA MET A 140 27.14 4.04 10.75
C MET A 140 27.69 2.61 10.60
N GLY A 141 28.84 2.32 11.23
CA GLY A 141 29.44 0.98 11.27
C GLY A 141 28.94 0.11 12.43
N MET A 142 28.14 0.65 13.34
CA MET A 142 27.68 -0.02 14.55
C MET A 142 26.24 -0.53 14.39
N SER A 143 25.98 -1.70 14.95
CA SER A 143 24.61 -2.17 15.20
C SER A 143 24.16 -1.66 16.56
N ARG A 144 24.64 -2.30 17.63
CA ARG A 144 24.59 -1.78 19.00
C ARG A 144 25.63 -0.67 19.17
N LEU A 145 25.23 0.42 19.82
CA LEU A 145 26.10 1.57 20.06
C LEU A 145 27.02 1.31 21.26
N VAL A 146 28.33 1.50 21.04
CA VAL A 146 29.37 1.33 22.07
C VAL A 146 29.91 2.70 22.46
N VAL A 147 29.56 3.18 23.66
CA VAL A 147 29.88 4.54 24.15
C VAL A 147 31.38 4.82 24.10
N SER A 148 32.22 3.90 24.58
CA SER A 148 33.67 4.10 24.60
C SER A 148 34.29 4.24 23.21
N GLU A 149 33.74 3.56 22.19
CA GLU A 149 34.23 3.67 20.82
C GLU A 149 33.82 5.00 20.17
N LEU A 150 32.61 5.48 20.48
CA LEU A 150 32.14 6.79 20.05
C LEU A 150 33.00 7.91 20.65
N GLU A 151 33.35 7.80 21.94
CA GLU A 151 34.23 8.74 22.62
C GLU A 151 35.65 8.73 22.04
N ALA A 152 36.24 7.54 21.86
CA ALA A 152 37.58 7.41 21.26
C ALA A 152 37.65 8.04 19.86
N THR A 153 36.61 7.85 19.06
CA THR A 153 36.51 8.41 17.70
C THR A 153 36.43 9.95 17.70
N SER A 154 35.85 10.53 18.75
CA SER A 154 35.79 11.99 18.91
C SER A 154 37.17 12.60 19.19
N GLU A 155 37.99 11.91 19.98
CA GLU A 155 39.31 12.36 20.42
C GLU A 155 40.43 12.14 19.39
N ASP A 156 40.25 11.20 18.45
CA ASP A 156 41.28 10.84 17.49
C ASP A 156 41.50 11.97 16.45
N THR A 157 42.59 12.70 16.62
CA THR A 157 43.08 13.72 15.68
C THR A 157 44.01 13.05 14.68
N ALA A 158 43.62 12.95 13.40
CA ALA A 158 44.54 12.48 12.37
C ALA A 158 45.80 13.38 12.31
N PRO A 159 47.02 12.82 12.27
CA PRO A 159 48.24 13.60 12.22
C PRO A 159 48.36 14.34 10.88
N GLY A 160 48.65 15.64 10.99
CA GLY A 160 48.63 16.61 9.91
C GLY A 160 49.43 16.25 8.67
N GLU A 161 48.84 16.61 7.54
CA GLU A 161 49.52 16.85 6.28
C GLU A 161 50.65 17.87 6.49
N THR A 162 51.85 17.49 6.06
CA THR A 162 53.08 18.27 6.15
C THR A 162 52.99 19.56 5.34
N ALA A 163 53.19 20.71 5.99
CA ALA A 163 53.73 21.89 5.32
C ALA A 163 54.59 22.71 6.29
N ALA A 164 55.88 22.78 5.96
CA ALA A 164 56.90 23.55 6.63
C ALA A 164 56.61 25.07 6.60
N GLY A 165 57.01 25.79 7.65
CA GLY A 165 57.40 27.19 7.48
C GLY A 165 57.11 28.16 8.63
N ASN A 166 58.09 28.25 9.54
CA ASN A 166 58.55 29.47 10.22
C ASN A 166 57.85 29.96 11.51
N PRO A 167 58.62 30.28 12.58
CA PRO A 167 58.09 30.86 13.81
C PRO A 167 58.19 32.40 13.80
N GLY A 168 57.19 33.08 14.32
CA GLY A 168 57.29 34.52 14.50
C GLY A 168 56.04 35.19 15.09
N SER A 169 56.15 35.51 16.38
CA SER A 169 55.64 36.75 16.98
C SER A 169 54.15 36.90 17.32
N SER A 170 53.92 36.95 18.64
CA SER A 170 53.24 38.04 19.35
C SER A 170 51.72 38.26 19.20
N ALA A 171 51.08 38.06 20.35
CA ALA A 171 50.04 38.89 20.97
C ALA A 171 48.62 38.87 20.38
N ALA A 172 47.70 38.69 21.33
CA ALA A 172 46.24 38.71 21.20
C ALA A 172 45.68 40.01 20.60
N PRO A 173 44.45 39.98 20.07
CA PRO A 173 43.58 41.14 20.07
C PRO A 173 42.48 41.00 21.13
N ASP A 174 42.27 42.11 21.82
CA ASP A 174 41.07 42.42 22.59
C ASP A 174 40.07 43.15 21.68
N SER A 175 38.81 43.16 22.10
CA SER A 175 37.67 43.97 21.64
C SER A 175 36.89 43.57 20.36
N SER A 176 35.66 43.10 20.63
CA SER A 176 34.38 43.68 20.17
C SER A 176 34.25 44.05 18.69
N THR A 177 33.26 43.49 17.99
CA THR A 177 31.89 44.05 17.90
C THR A 177 31.03 43.12 17.03
N ALA A 178 29.84 42.76 17.50
CA ALA A 178 28.81 42.06 16.73
C ALA A 178 28.31 42.92 15.54
N PRO A 179 27.61 42.33 14.57
CA PRO A 179 26.16 42.46 14.69
C PRO A 179 25.41 41.14 14.55
N GLU A 180 24.31 41.08 15.28
CA GLU A 180 23.26 40.07 15.22
C GLU A 180 22.78 39.83 13.79
N ALA A 181 22.77 38.56 13.38
CA ALA A 181 21.88 38.04 12.37
C ALA A 181 21.06 36.92 13.01
N SER A 182 19.74 37.12 13.09
CA SER A 182 18.78 36.11 13.50
C SER A 182 18.94 34.85 12.64
N PRO A 183 18.82 33.64 13.21
CA PRO A 183 19.00 32.42 12.44
C PRO A 183 17.80 32.24 11.51
N GLU A 184 18.10 32.25 10.22
CA GLU A 184 17.27 31.70 9.16
C GLU A 184 16.86 30.29 9.57
N GLN A 185 15.55 30.07 9.71
CA GLN A 185 14.96 28.76 9.93
C GLN A 185 15.41 27.85 8.79
N ALA A 186 16.29 26.90 9.09
CA ALA A 186 16.61 25.83 8.16
C ALA A 186 15.31 25.07 7.89
N ASP A 187 14.91 25.05 6.61
CA ASP A 187 13.80 24.23 6.13
C ASP A 187 13.97 22.78 6.64
N PRO A 188 12.89 22.11 7.07
CA PRO A 188 12.96 20.70 7.42
C PRO A 188 13.50 19.90 6.22
N PRO A 189 14.27 18.82 6.45
CA PRO A 189 14.78 18.00 5.35
C PRO A 189 13.57 17.51 4.54
N ALA A 190 13.57 17.84 3.25
CA ALA A 190 12.52 17.43 2.34
C ALA A 190 12.35 15.89 2.43
N PRO A 191 11.10 15.37 2.38
CA PRO A 191 10.87 13.94 2.37
C PRO A 191 11.71 13.31 1.26
N LEU A 192 12.48 12.26 1.60
CA LEU A 192 13.29 11.50 0.66
C LEU A 192 12.37 10.97 -0.44
N VAL A 193 12.33 11.69 -1.56
CA VAL A 193 11.64 11.24 -2.77
C VAL A 193 12.26 9.89 -3.14
N PRO A 194 11.49 8.81 -3.30
CA PRO A 194 12.03 7.53 -3.70
C PRO A 194 12.78 7.69 -5.04
N SER A 195 14.09 7.47 -5.00
CA SER A 195 14.98 7.75 -6.14
C SER A 195 14.68 6.77 -7.28
N PRO A 196 14.37 7.26 -8.50
CA PRO A 196 14.03 6.42 -9.64
C PRO A 196 15.25 5.69 -10.25
N ALA A 197 16.45 5.91 -9.71
CA ALA A 197 17.71 5.46 -10.30
C ALA A 197 18.19 4.06 -9.80
N GLY A 198 17.46 3.41 -8.88
CA GLY A 198 17.88 2.14 -8.25
C GLY A 198 16.81 1.04 -8.29
N PRO A 199 17.20 -0.23 -8.06
CA PRO A 199 16.25 -1.33 -7.95
C PRO A 199 15.32 -1.13 -6.75
N LEU A 200 14.02 -1.29 -6.95
CA LEU A 200 13.04 -1.22 -5.87
C LEU A 200 12.95 -2.55 -5.13
N SER A 201 13.16 -2.51 -3.81
CA SER A 201 12.99 -3.66 -2.90
C SER A 201 11.52 -3.89 -2.50
N SER A 202 10.64 -2.93 -2.73
CA SER A 202 9.19 -3.04 -2.49
C SER A 202 8.40 -2.10 -3.42
N LEU A 203 7.09 -2.36 -3.56
CA LEU A 203 6.15 -1.51 -4.28
C LEU A 203 5.12 -0.92 -3.30
N THR A 204 5.36 0.31 -2.84
CA THR A 204 4.38 1.08 -2.07
C THR A 204 3.18 1.54 -2.92
N VAL A 205 1.98 1.10 -2.55
CA VAL A 205 0.70 1.39 -3.20
C VAL A 205 -0.18 2.20 -2.24
N ALA A 206 -0.36 3.49 -2.51
CA ALA A 206 -1.30 4.33 -1.78
C ALA A 206 -2.73 4.13 -2.30
N LEU A 207 -3.73 4.10 -1.42
CA LEU A 207 -5.13 4.01 -1.82
C LEU A 207 -6.06 4.82 -0.91
N VAL A 208 -7.04 5.47 -1.53
CA VAL A 208 -8.10 6.21 -0.82
C VAL A 208 -9.21 5.26 -0.33
N PRO A 209 -10.04 5.66 0.65
CA PRO A 209 -11.05 4.79 1.23
C PRO A 209 -12.02 4.21 0.19
N GLY A 210 -12.34 2.92 0.33
CA GLY A 210 -13.25 2.19 -0.55
C GLY A 210 -12.59 1.59 -1.80
N VAL A 211 -11.40 2.06 -2.21
CA VAL A 211 -10.71 1.45 -3.36
C VAL A 211 -10.06 0.13 -2.95
N GLN A 212 -10.45 -0.97 -3.60
CA GLN A 212 -9.95 -2.31 -3.27
C GLN A 212 -9.25 -2.96 -4.49
N PRO A 213 -7.93 -2.74 -4.65
CA PRO A 213 -7.16 -3.29 -5.77
C PRO A 213 -6.74 -4.77 -5.56
N GLY A 214 -7.42 -5.52 -4.69
CA GLY A 214 -6.99 -6.86 -4.23
C GLY A 214 -6.59 -7.80 -5.36
N LYS A 215 -7.42 -7.93 -6.42
CA LYS A 215 -7.10 -8.79 -7.58
C LYS A 215 -5.81 -8.39 -8.31
N TRP A 216 -5.44 -7.12 -8.31
CA TRP A 216 -4.18 -6.66 -8.91
C TRP A 216 -3.00 -6.92 -7.97
N LEU A 217 -3.18 -6.75 -6.67
CA LEU A 217 -2.17 -7.03 -5.65
C LEU A 217 -1.88 -8.54 -5.53
N ASP A 218 -2.90 -9.40 -5.58
CA ASP A 218 -2.73 -10.86 -5.59
C ASP A 218 -1.88 -11.29 -6.79
N ARG A 219 -2.23 -10.78 -7.98
CA ARG A 219 -1.46 -11.03 -9.21
C ARG A 219 -0.05 -10.44 -9.16
N TRP A 220 0.14 -9.35 -8.44
CA TRP A 220 1.47 -8.77 -8.24
C TRP A 220 2.32 -9.70 -7.38
N ALA A 221 1.81 -10.13 -6.22
CA ALA A 221 2.51 -11.05 -5.31
C ALA A 221 2.86 -12.38 -6.00
N GLU A 222 1.98 -12.90 -6.86
CA GLU A 222 2.26 -14.10 -7.68
C GLU A 222 3.41 -13.87 -8.68
N ARG A 223 3.51 -12.68 -9.28
CA ARG A 223 4.46 -12.39 -10.38
C ARG A 223 5.79 -11.85 -9.90
N ARG A 224 5.79 -11.11 -8.79
CA ARG A 224 6.93 -10.42 -8.20
C ARG A 224 7.04 -10.71 -6.70
N PRO A 225 7.24 -11.98 -6.30
CA PRO A 225 7.46 -12.32 -4.89
C PRO A 225 8.77 -11.71 -4.35
N ASP A 226 9.68 -11.32 -5.24
CA ASP A 226 10.93 -10.61 -4.95
C ASP A 226 10.74 -9.14 -4.57
N VAL A 227 9.60 -8.52 -4.93
CA VAL A 227 9.28 -7.12 -4.66
C VAL A 227 7.89 -7.05 -4.02
N PRO A 228 7.77 -7.22 -2.70
CA PRO A 228 6.48 -7.19 -2.01
C PRO A 228 5.77 -5.85 -2.22
N ALA A 229 4.44 -5.89 -2.37
CA ALA A 229 3.62 -4.69 -2.39
C ALA A 229 3.27 -4.27 -0.94
N VAL A 230 3.56 -3.02 -0.60
CA VAL A 230 3.20 -2.41 0.69
C VAL A 230 2.02 -1.49 0.44
N VAL A 231 0.88 -1.76 1.07
CA VAL A 231 -0.33 -0.95 0.88
C VAL A 231 -0.43 0.10 1.98
N VAL A 232 -0.63 1.35 1.58
CA VAL A 232 -0.82 2.48 2.49
C VAL A 232 -2.20 3.10 2.23
N HIS A 233 -2.98 3.26 3.29
CA HIS A 233 -4.26 3.96 3.22
C HIS A 233 -4.05 5.44 3.47
N VAL A 234 -4.65 6.29 2.66
CA VAL A 234 -4.52 7.74 2.77
C VAL A 234 -5.88 8.42 2.68
N ASP A 235 -6.03 9.54 3.37
CA ASP A 235 -7.22 10.37 3.23
C ASP A 235 -7.33 10.95 1.82
N GLU A 236 -8.56 11.05 1.32
CA GLU A 236 -8.81 11.57 -0.03
C GLU A 236 -8.32 13.02 -0.20
N ALA A 237 -8.40 13.82 0.86
CA ALA A 237 -7.90 15.19 0.88
C ALA A 237 -6.37 15.28 0.72
N ALA A 238 -5.65 14.27 1.24
CA ALA A 238 -4.18 14.19 1.21
C ALA A 238 -3.64 13.22 0.14
N GLN A 239 -4.51 12.72 -0.75
CA GLN A 239 -4.18 11.61 -1.64
C GLN A 239 -2.98 11.91 -2.55
N LEU A 240 -2.82 13.15 -3.02
CA LEU A 240 -1.71 13.52 -3.90
C LEU A 240 -0.38 13.63 -3.15
N ASP A 241 -0.41 14.07 -1.90
CA ASP A 241 0.78 14.18 -1.07
C ASP A 241 1.38 12.79 -0.78
N ALA A 242 0.55 11.75 -0.83
CA ALA A 242 0.99 10.36 -0.72
C ALA A 242 2.02 9.95 -1.77
N LEU A 243 2.06 10.60 -2.95
CA LEU A 243 3.05 10.32 -3.99
C LEU A 243 4.47 10.78 -3.63
N ALA A 244 4.63 11.57 -2.57
CA ALA A 244 5.95 11.86 -2.02
C ALA A 244 6.66 10.60 -1.51
N THR A 245 5.90 9.60 -1.06
CA THR A 245 6.43 8.35 -0.46
C THR A 245 5.93 7.08 -1.16
N ALA A 246 4.81 7.14 -1.88
CA ALA A 246 4.24 6.01 -2.60
C ALA A 246 4.73 5.97 -4.05
N HIS A 247 4.88 4.75 -4.58
CA HIS A 247 5.27 4.54 -5.97
C HIS A 247 4.08 4.71 -6.92
N VAL A 248 2.91 4.25 -6.48
CA VAL A 248 1.64 4.36 -7.20
C VAL A 248 0.52 4.73 -6.24
N LEU A 249 -0.48 5.45 -6.73
CA LEU A 249 -1.64 5.91 -5.99
C LEU A 249 -2.92 5.51 -6.72
N PHE A 250 -3.88 4.94 -6.00
CA PHE A 250 -5.27 4.84 -6.43
C PHE A 250 -6.04 6.07 -5.95
N ALA A 251 -6.15 7.07 -6.83
CA ALA A 251 -6.75 8.36 -6.55
C ALA A 251 -8.24 8.37 -6.92
N ARG A 252 -9.05 9.09 -6.14
CA ARG A 252 -10.44 9.41 -6.47
C ARG A 252 -10.55 10.86 -6.87
N THR A 253 -11.32 11.12 -7.92
CA THR A 253 -11.63 12.46 -8.39
C THR A 253 -13.12 12.65 -8.62
N GLY A 254 -13.49 13.91 -8.77
CA GLY A 254 -14.73 14.28 -9.45
C GLY A 254 -14.76 13.81 -10.91
N PRO A 255 -15.90 14.05 -11.58
CA PRO A 255 -16.19 13.55 -12.93
C PRO A 255 -15.30 14.16 -14.02
N ASP A 256 -14.81 15.38 -13.80
CA ASP A 256 -13.90 16.12 -14.68
C ASP A 256 -12.47 15.52 -14.70
N GLY A 257 -12.12 14.79 -13.64
CA GLY A 257 -10.82 14.19 -13.42
C GLY A 257 -9.85 15.07 -12.62
N ALA A 258 -10.26 16.24 -12.12
CA ALA A 258 -9.41 17.05 -11.25
C ALA A 258 -9.32 16.44 -9.83
N PRO A 259 -8.18 16.52 -9.12
CA PRO A 259 -6.96 17.26 -9.48
C PRO A 259 -5.89 16.44 -10.23
N VAL A 260 -6.20 15.21 -10.69
CA VAL A 260 -5.17 14.31 -11.24
C VAL A 260 -5.00 14.45 -12.75
N ARG A 261 -6.09 14.61 -13.49
CA ARG A 261 -6.12 14.56 -14.95
C ARG A 261 -5.41 15.78 -15.54
N GLY A 262 -4.36 15.52 -16.31
CA GLY A 262 -3.60 16.58 -16.99
C GLY A 262 -2.71 17.40 -16.06
N ARG A 263 -2.57 16.99 -14.78
CA ARG A 263 -1.63 17.62 -13.85
C ARG A 263 -0.20 17.40 -14.33
N GLU A 264 0.59 18.46 -14.32
CA GLU A 264 2.00 18.38 -14.69
C GLU A 264 2.76 17.46 -13.73
N GLY A 265 3.72 16.69 -14.25
CA GLY A 265 4.49 15.73 -13.47
C GLY A 265 3.74 14.44 -13.10
N LEU A 266 2.43 14.35 -13.34
CA LEU A 266 1.63 13.19 -12.97
C LEU A 266 1.20 12.36 -14.19
N LEU A 267 1.40 11.05 -14.12
CA LEU A 267 0.89 10.09 -15.08
C LEU A 267 -0.35 9.41 -14.50
N THR A 268 -1.42 9.34 -15.29
CA THR A 268 -2.72 8.85 -14.81
C THR A 268 -3.33 7.83 -15.77
N ILE A 269 -3.93 6.77 -15.23
CA ILE A 269 -4.66 5.75 -15.97
C ILE A 269 -6.09 5.69 -15.41
N PRO A 270 -7.14 5.99 -16.20
CA PRO A 270 -8.51 5.88 -15.74
C PRO A 270 -8.86 4.41 -15.51
N LEU A 271 -9.53 4.12 -14.39
CA LEU A 271 -9.92 2.75 -14.05
C LEU A 271 -11.43 2.55 -14.21
N TYR A 272 -12.21 3.04 -13.25
CA TYR A 272 -13.66 2.88 -13.23
C TYR A 272 -14.34 4.11 -12.61
N ALA A 273 -15.63 4.29 -12.91
CA ALA A 273 -16.48 5.25 -12.22
C ALA A 273 -17.21 4.53 -11.07
N GLU A 274 -17.45 5.24 -9.99
CA GLU A 274 -18.21 4.77 -8.84
C GLU A 274 -19.58 5.43 -8.84
N ALA A 275 -20.62 4.62 -8.61
CA ALA A 275 -21.96 5.12 -8.48
C ALA A 275 -22.12 5.89 -7.16
N PRO A 276 -22.75 7.07 -7.18
CA PRO A 276 -23.11 7.79 -5.97
C PRO A 276 -24.26 7.08 -5.26
N VAL A 277 -24.20 7.07 -3.93
CA VAL A 277 -25.25 6.53 -3.06
C VAL A 277 -25.54 7.54 -1.96
N ALA A 278 -26.80 7.60 -1.53
CA ALA A 278 -27.17 8.28 -0.31
C ALA A 278 -26.99 7.34 0.88
N VAL A 279 -26.39 7.87 1.94
CA VAL A 279 -26.33 7.28 3.28
C VAL A 279 -27.27 8.09 4.15
N LEU A 280 -28.31 7.42 4.65
CA LEU A 280 -29.45 7.99 5.34
C LEU A 280 -29.72 7.23 6.64
N PRO A 281 -30.39 7.82 7.64
CA PRO A 281 -30.82 7.08 8.83
C PRO A 281 -31.90 6.04 8.47
N ARG A 282 -32.00 4.98 9.27
CA ARG A 282 -32.96 3.87 9.03
C ARG A 282 -34.42 4.29 8.99
N GLU A 283 -34.78 5.32 9.74
CA GLU A 283 -36.12 5.89 9.82
C GLU A 283 -36.45 6.82 8.64
N HIS A 284 -35.48 7.14 7.78
CA HIS A 284 -35.73 7.98 6.62
C HIS A 284 -36.70 7.30 5.65
N VAL A 285 -37.61 8.07 5.04
CA VAL A 285 -38.62 7.52 4.11
C VAL A 285 -37.97 6.81 2.92
N GLY A 286 -36.83 7.33 2.46
CA GLY A 286 -36.02 6.72 1.38
C GLY A 286 -35.41 5.36 1.75
N ALA A 287 -35.34 4.99 3.03
CA ALA A 287 -34.80 3.69 3.47
C ALA A 287 -35.64 2.50 2.99
N LEU A 288 -36.92 2.72 2.66
CA LEU A 288 -37.80 1.64 2.22
C LEU A 288 -37.69 1.34 0.72
N ALA A 289 -37.07 2.24 -0.06
CA ALA A 289 -36.90 2.06 -1.50
C ALA A 289 -35.66 1.21 -1.82
N GLU A 290 -35.59 0.63 -3.02
CA GLU A 290 -34.37 -0.04 -3.50
C GLU A 290 -33.34 0.96 -4.03
N GLU A 291 -33.82 2.03 -4.67
CA GLU A 291 -33.04 3.14 -5.23
C GLU A 291 -33.77 4.45 -4.90
N MET A 292 -33.04 5.56 -4.85
CA MET A 292 -33.60 6.86 -4.51
C MET A 292 -33.32 7.87 -5.62
N PRO A 293 -34.35 8.56 -6.12
CA PRO A 293 -34.15 9.62 -7.10
C PRO A 293 -33.51 10.84 -6.43
N VAL A 294 -32.62 11.54 -7.12
CA VAL A 294 -31.94 12.71 -6.53
C VAL A 294 -32.92 13.81 -6.15
N CYS A 295 -34.05 13.95 -6.86
CA CYS A 295 -35.07 14.91 -6.48
C CYS A 295 -35.76 14.61 -5.13
N ALA A 296 -35.69 13.37 -4.63
CA ALA A 296 -36.21 13.05 -3.29
C ALA A 296 -35.34 13.63 -2.16
N LEU A 297 -34.10 14.04 -2.46
CA LEU A 297 -33.20 14.69 -1.51
C LEU A 297 -33.46 16.21 -1.39
N ALA A 298 -34.43 16.77 -2.13
CA ALA A 298 -34.62 18.22 -2.18
C ALA A 298 -34.98 18.84 -0.82
N ASP A 299 -35.63 18.08 0.06
CA ASP A 299 -36.02 18.50 1.40
C ASP A 299 -35.03 18.01 2.48
N ASP A 300 -34.01 17.23 2.11
CA ASP A 300 -33.02 16.68 3.02
C ASP A 300 -31.85 17.66 3.25
N GLU A 301 -31.36 17.75 4.48
CA GLU A 301 -30.10 18.43 4.78
C GLU A 301 -28.94 17.58 4.26
N LEU A 302 -28.23 18.06 3.24
CA LEU A 302 -27.07 17.39 2.69
C LEU A 302 -25.82 17.69 3.52
N LEU A 303 -25.22 16.64 4.07
CA LEU A 303 -23.99 16.75 4.84
C LEU A 303 -22.80 17.09 3.92
N ASP A 304 -22.00 18.06 4.31
CA ASP A 304 -20.77 18.43 3.61
C ASP A 304 -19.67 17.38 3.86
N VAL A 305 -19.68 16.33 3.05
CA VAL A 305 -18.72 15.23 3.13
C VAL A 305 -17.28 15.71 2.92
N ALA A 306 -17.07 16.74 2.09
CA ALA A 306 -15.73 17.25 1.81
C ALA A 306 -15.11 17.89 3.05
N SER A 307 -15.90 18.62 3.84
CA SER A 307 -15.44 19.22 5.11
C SER A 307 -15.42 18.23 6.27
N LEU A 308 -16.39 17.31 6.33
CA LEU A 308 -16.56 16.39 7.47
C LEU A 308 -15.68 15.13 7.37
N GLY A 309 -15.37 14.70 6.15
CA GLY A 309 -14.82 13.36 5.90
C GLY A 309 -15.88 12.26 5.99
N TYR A 310 -15.56 11.10 5.42
CA TYR A 310 -16.54 10.02 5.19
C TYR A 310 -17.09 9.39 6.46
N GLU A 311 -16.25 9.18 7.47
CA GLU A 311 -16.64 8.55 8.73
C GLU A 311 -17.60 9.44 9.52
N ALA A 312 -17.24 10.72 9.71
CA ALA A 312 -18.07 11.67 10.45
C ALA A 312 -19.39 11.94 9.72
N ALA A 313 -19.37 12.11 8.39
CA ALA A 313 -20.59 12.28 7.60
C ALA A 313 -21.53 11.07 7.72
N SER A 314 -20.98 9.84 7.68
CA SER A 314 -21.77 8.62 7.85
C SER A 314 -22.32 8.47 9.27
N GLY A 315 -21.56 8.88 10.29
CA GLY A 315 -22.01 8.92 11.68
C GLY A 315 -23.12 9.94 11.93
N LEU A 316 -23.01 11.14 11.36
CA LEU A 316 -24.03 12.18 11.44
C LEU A 316 -25.31 11.78 10.70
N ALA A 317 -25.19 11.13 9.54
CA ALA A 317 -26.33 10.59 8.82
C ALA A 317 -27.08 9.53 9.66
N GLY A 318 -26.36 8.61 10.30
CA GLY A 318 -26.97 7.59 11.18
C GLY A 318 -27.69 8.17 12.40
N ASN A 319 -27.26 9.34 12.88
CA ASN A 319 -27.93 10.06 13.97
C ASN A 319 -29.09 10.96 13.48
N GLY A 320 -29.42 10.92 12.19
CA GLY A 320 -30.50 11.72 11.61
C GLY A 320 -30.20 13.21 11.46
N ALA A 321 -28.93 13.61 11.44
CA ALA A 321 -28.52 15.01 11.24
C ALA A 321 -28.61 15.47 9.77
N GLY A 322 -28.76 14.53 8.83
CA GLY A 322 -28.85 14.80 7.40
C GLY A 322 -28.59 13.54 6.56
N VAL A 323 -28.39 13.73 5.26
CA VAL A 323 -28.04 12.68 4.30
C VAL A 323 -26.64 12.95 3.76
N ALA A 324 -25.79 11.92 3.73
CA ALA A 324 -24.48 11.99 3.09
C ALA A 324 -24.53 11.34 1.71
N VAL A 325 -24.04 12.03 0.67
CA VAL A 325 -23.87 11.44 -0.66
C VAL A 325 -22.41 11.07 -0.85
N VAL A 326 -22.14 9.78 -1.03
CA VAL A 326 -20.78 9.23 -1.11
C VAL A 326 -20.66 8.19 -2.23
N PRO A 327 -19.44 7.83 -2.66
CA PRO A 327 -19.25 6.69 -3.56
C PRO A 327 -19.74 5.39 -2.91
N GLN A 328 -20.35 4.49 -3.69
CA GLN A 328 -20.87 3.20 -3.16
C GLN A 328 -19.81 2.40 -2.39
N ALA A 329 -18.56 2.42 -2.84
CA ALA A 329 -17.48 1.69 -2.18
C ALA A 329 -17.16 2.28 -0.80
N VAL A 330 -17.24 3.59 -0.64
CA VAL A 330 -17.06 4.30 0.64
C VAL A 330 -18.18 3.95 1.60
N ALA A 331 -19.44 3.97 1.14
CA ALA A 331 -20.58 3.58 1.97
C ALA A 331 -20.47 2.15 2.52
N ARG A 332 -19.81 1.23 1.79
CA ARG A 332 -19.53 -0.12 2.28
C ARG A 332 -18.47 -0.14 3.39
N VAL A 333 -17.49 0.75 3.33
CA VAL A 333 -16.40 0.83 4.32
C VAL A 333 -16.89 1.49 5.60
N PHE A 334 -17.61 2.60 5.50
CA PHE A 334 -18.08 3.39 6.65
C PHE A 334 -19.54 3.11 7.02
N GLY A 335 -20.13 2.04 6.47
CA GLY A 335 -21.50 1.65 6.74
C GLY A 335 -21.72 1.31 8.21
N ARG A 336 -22.81 1.80 8.77
CA ARG A 336 -23.16 1.64 10.19
C ARG A 336 -24.47 0.90 10.36
N ARG A 337 -24.75 0.44 11.58
CA ARG A 337 -25.99 -0.31 11.89
C ARG A 337 -27.23 0.57 11.91
N ASP A 338 -27.07 1.87 12.09
CA ASP A 338 -28.12 2.90 12.13
C ASP A 338 -28.36 3.58 10.77
N THR A 339 -27.53 3.28 9.77
CA THR A 339 -27.64 3.83 8.42
C THR A 339 -28.21 2.83 7.41
N GLU A 340 -28.89 3.34 6.40
CA GLU A 340 -29.22 2.65 5.16
C GLU A 340 -28.50 3.32 3.98
N THR A 341 -28.17 2.52 2.96
CA THR A 341 -27.50 3.02 1.75
C THR A 341 -28.38 2.79 0.54
N ARG A 342 -28.68 3.84 -0.23
CA ARG A 342 -29.52 3.73 -1.43
C ARG A 342 -28.83 4.33 -2.66
N PRO A 343 -28.72 3.59 -3.77
CA PRO A 343 -28.21 4.13 -5.03
C PRO A 343 -29.02 5.34 -5.49
N LEU A 344 -28.33 6.37 -5.97
CA LEU A 344 -28.96 7.56 -6.52
C LEU A 344 -29.25 7.40 -8.00
N THR A 345 -30.43 7.86 -8.43
CA THR A 345 -30.87 7.81 -9.83
C THR A 345 -31.38 9.16 -10.31
N ASP A 346 -31.35 9.36 -11.63
CA ASP A 346 -31.90 10.55 -12.28
C ASP A 346 -33.42 10.45 -12.53
N THR A 347 -34.08 9.41 -12.03
CA THR A 347 -35.51 9.21 -12.28
C THR A 347 -36.31 10.26 -11.52
N ASP A 348 -37.00 11.17 -12.20
CA ASP A 348 -38.01 12.01 -11.55
C ASP A 348 -39.29 11.18 -11.36
N PRO A 349 -39.70 10.79 -10.14
CA PRO A 349 -40.90 9.97 -9.96
C PRO A 349 -42.19 10.73 -10.25
N GLY A 350 -42.15 12.06 -10.46
CA GLY A 350 -43.37 12.84 -10.56
C GLY A 350 -43.19 14.29 -10.97
N THR A 351 -42.96 14.53 -12.27
CA THR A 351 -43.32 15.81 -12.91
C THR A 351 -44.06 15.51 -14.22
N LEU A 352 -45.35 15.13 -14.16
CA LEU A 352 -46.46 16.06 -14.31
C LEU A 352 -46.40 17.22 -13.30
N GLY A 353 -45.78 18.33 -13.72
CA GLY A 353 -46.04 19.69 -13.27
C GLY A 353 -45.93 19.99 -11.78
N LEU A 354 -44.74 20.35 -11.32
CA LEU A 354 -44.45 21.49 -10.46
C LEU A 354 -42.93 21.68 -10.45
N GLU A 355 -42.51 22.94 -10.49
CA GLU A 355 -41.15 23.36 -10.81
C GLU A 355 -40.15 22.84 -9.75
N SER A 356 -39.23 21.97 -10.21
CA SER A 356 -38.18 21.31 -9.42
C SER A 356 -37.33 22.33 -8.65
N LEU A 357 -37.34 22.24 -7.31
CA LEU A 357 -36.71 23.19 -6.38
C LEU A 357 -35.20 22.99 -6.14
N ALA A 358 -34.54 22.03 -6.80
CA ALA A 358 -33.07 22.01 -6.86
C ALA A 358 -32.59 22.66 -8.18
N PRO A 359 -31.61 23.59 -8.17
CA PRO A 359 -31.03 24.09 -9.41
C PRO A 359 -30.45 22.91 -10.20
N GLN A 360 -30.76 22.84 -11.50
CA GLN A 360 -30.40 21.71 -12.39
C GLN A 360 -28.91 21.31 -12.30
N GLY A 361 -28.02 22.26 -11.96
CA GLY A 361 -26.59 22.02 -11.73
C GLY A 361 -26.28 21.10 -10.54
N ALA A 362 -26.93 21.30 -9.37
CA ALA A 362 -26.66 20.49 -8.18
C ALA A 362 -27.13 19.03 -8.35
N ARG A 363 -28.21 18.82 -9.10
CA ARG A 363 -28.72 17.48 -9.43
C ARG A 363 -27.75 16.72 -10.35
N ALA A 364 -27.18 17.38 -11.34
CA ALA A 364 -26.18 16.77 -12.23
C ALA A 364 -24.91 16.41 -11.46
N GLU A 365 -24.42 17.31 -10.60
CA GLU A 365 -23.21 17.11 -9.80
C GLU A 365 -23.30 15.88 -8.89
N LEU A 366 -24.42 15.67 -8.21
CA LEU A 366 -24.64 14.50 -7.35
C LEU A 366 -24.69 13.17 -8.13
N LEU A 367 -25.07 13.20 -9.41
CA LEU A 367 -25.23 12.01 -10.27
C LEU A 367 -23.97 11.66 -11.06
N GLU A 368 -23.13 12.64 -11.37
CA GLU A 368 -21.94 12.45 -12.18
C GLU A 368 -20.91 11.51 -11.50
N GLY A 369 -21.02 11.34 -10.18
CA GLY A 369 -20.27 10.36 -9.40
C GLY A 369 -18.77 10.64 -9.38
N THR A 370 -18.02 9.69 -8.84
CA THR A 370 -16.55 9.80 -8.75
C THR A 370 -15.86 8.85 -9.71
N ARG A 371 -14.60 9.15 -10.03
CA ARG A 371 -13.76 8.30 -10.87
C ARG A 371 -12.50 7.91 -10.11
N VAL A 372 -12.11 6.64 -10.25
CA VAL A 372 -10.87 6.12 -9.70
C VAL A 372 -9.80 6.04 -10.79
N TRP A 373 -8.61 6.50 -10.46
CA TRP A 373 -7.43 6.55 -11.32
C TRP A 373 -6.27 5.81 -10.67
N LEU A 374 -5.42 5.19 -11.48
CA LEU A 374 -4.07 4.85 -11.07
C LEU A 374 -3.16 6.02 -11.45
N CYS A 375 -2.44 6.56 -10.47
CA CYS A 375 -1.57 7.72 -10.60
C CYS A 375 -0.15 7.35 -10.19
N PHE A 376 0.86 7.92 -10.84
CA PHE A 376 2.27 7.83 -10.43
C PHE A 376 3.07 8.98 -11.01
N ASP A 377 4.16 9.34 -10.34
CA ASP A 377 5.00 10.46 -10.75
C ASP A 377 5.75 10.17 -12.05
N LYS A 378 5.88 11.18 -12.91
CA LYS A 378 6.65 11.11 -14.16
C LYS A 378 8.15 10.95 -13.91
N ALA A 379 8.64 11.25 -12.71
CA ALA A 379 10.00 10.93 -12.27
C ALA A 379 10.33 9.43 -12.40
N TRP A 380 9.31 8.55 -12.39
CA TRP A 380 9.47 7.12 -12.67
C TRP A 380 9.62 6.81 -14.16
N GLN A 381 9.69 7.80 -15.05
CA GLN A 381 10.05 7.61 -16.45
C GLN A 381 11.50 7.98 -16.70
N ASP A 382 12.19 7.15 -17.49
CA ASP A 382 13.46 7.53 -18.10
C ASP A 382 13.25 8.80 -18.96
N PRO A 383 13.94 9.91 -18.67
CA PRO A 383 13.77 11.16 -19.40
C PRO A 383 14.13 11.06 -20.89
N ALA A 384 15.03 10.16 -21.27
CA ALA A 384 15.50 9.98 -22.64
C ALA A 384 14.58 9.07 -23.46
N THR A 385 14.07 8.00 -22.86
CA THR A 385 13.27 6.99 -23.58
C THR A 385 11.76 7.11 -23.34
N GLY A 386 11.35 7.81 -22.28
CA GLY A 386 9.96 7.91 -21.83
C GLY A 386 9.40 6.59 -21.27
N GLN A 387 10.26 5.58 -21.08
CA GLN A 387 9.83 4.29 -20.53
C GLN A 387 9.71 4.37 -19.02
N ASN A 388 8.63 3.79 -18.49
CA ASN A 388 8.43 3.69 -17.05
C ASN A 388 9.47 2.75 -16.43
N HIS A 389 9.82 2.99 -15.17
CA HIS A 389 10.62 2.10 -14.36
C HIS A 389 10.04 0.67 -14.40
N PRO A 390 10.86 -0.39 -14.53
CA PRO A 390 10.40 -1.76 -14.78
C PRO A 390 9.33 -2.27 -13.80
N VAL A 391 9.49 -1.95 -12.51
CA VAL A 391 8.52 -2.34 -11.46
C VAL A 391 7.18 -1.64 -11.66
N ILE A 392 7.20 -0.34 -12.01
CA ILE A 392 5.98 0.44 -12.27
C ILE A 392 5.30 -0.05 -13.55
N GLU A 393 6.06 -0.30 -14.62
CA GLU A 393 5.52 -0.80 -15.89
C GLU A 393 4.91 -2.20 -15.76
N GLU A 394 5.51 -3.08 -14.96
CA GLU A 394 4.98 -4.40 -14.65
C GLU A 394 3.62 -4.27 -13.92
N PHE A 395 3.51 -3.40 -12.91
CA PHE A 395 2.27 -3.19 -12.15
C PHE A 395 1.18 -2.55 -13.01
N VAL A 396 1.53 -1.52 -13.79
CA VAL A 396 0.65 -0.92 -14.81
C VAL A 396 0.19 -1.98 -15.81
N GLY A 397 1.07 -2.90 -16.20
CA GLY A 397 0.74 -4.06 -17.03
C GLY A 397 -0.34 -4.94 -16.40
N ILE A 398 -0.22 -5.26 -15.10
CA ILE A 398 -1.23 -6.03 -14.35
C ILE A 398 -2.57 -5.29 -14.31
N VAL A 399 -2.56 -3.99 -13.99
CA VAL A 399 -3.77 -3.15 -13.94
C VAL A 399 -4.47 -3.12 -15.30
N ARG A 400 -3.70 -3.08 -16.40
CA ARG A 400 -4.20 -3.16 -17.78
C ARG A 400 -4.55 -4.59 -18.23
N GLY A 401 -4.46 -5.59 -17.36
CA GLY A 401 -4.84 -6.98 -17.65
C GLY A 401 -3.83 -7.77 -18.49
N ARG A 402 -2.57 -7.33 -18.57
CA ARG A 402 -1.51 -8.02 -19.32
C ARG A 402 -1.22 -9.40 -18.70
N ARG A 403 -1.12 -10.43 -19.54
CA ARG A 403 -0.78 -11.81 -19.13
C ARG A 403 0.67 -11.94 -18.67
N ALA A 404 0.95 -12.91 -17.81
CA ALA A 404 2.27 -13.11 -17.18
C ALA A 404 3.36 -13.45 -18.20
N GLU A 405 3.00 -14.12 -19.30
CA GLU A 405 3.92 -14.56 -20.36
C GLU A 405 4.10 -13.53 -21.47
N SER A 406 3.51 -12.34 -21.33
CA SER A 406 3.61 -11.32 -22.38
C SER A 406 5.06 -10.86 -22.53
N SER A 407 5.59 -10.91 -23.75
CA SER A 407 6.93 -10.38 -24.08
C SER A 407 7.08 -8.87 -23.86
N ARG A 408 5.97 -8.16 -23.60
CA ARG A 408 5.96 -6.75 -23.21
C ARG A 408 6.12 -6.57 -21.69
N GLN A 409 6.17 -7.63 -20.89
CA GLN A 409 6.42 -7.55 -19.45
C GLN A 409 7.92 -7.41 -19.16
N PRO A 410 8.32 -6.45 -18.32
CA PRO A 410 9.73 -6.28 -17.93
C PRO A 410 10.33 -7.55 -17.33
N SER A 411 9.65 -8.22 -16.39
CA SER A 411 10.15 -9.46 -15.77
C SER A 411 10.36 -10.61 -16.77
N VAL A 412 9.55 -10.68 -17.83
CA VAL A 412 9.73 -11.66 -18.90
C VAL A 412 10.96 -11.33 -19.76
N GLN A 413 11.17 -10.04 -20.06
CA GLN A 413 12.33 -9.58 -20.82
C GLN A 413 13.64 -9.83 -20.04
N GLU A 414 13.65 -9.54 -18.74
CA GLU A 414 14.78 -9.81 -17.84
C GLU A 414 15.15 -11.30 -17.82
N ARG A 415 14.16 -12.19 -17.67
CA ARG A 415 14.39 -13.65 -17.73
C ARG A 415 14.95 -14.10 -19.08
N GLN A 416 14.39 -13.60 -20.19
CA GLN A 416 14.86 -13.94 -21.54
C GLN A 416 16.30 -13.46 -21.79
N GLN A 417 16.65 -12.27 -21.29
CA GLN A 417 18.00 -11.74 -21.38
C GLN A 417 18.98 -12.54 -20.52
N ALA A 418 18.62 -12.89 -19.29
CA ALA A 418 19.44 -13.72 -18.40
C ALA A 418 19.70 -15.11 -18.99
N GLU A 419 18.67 -15.75 -19.58
CA GLU A 419 18.81 -17.02 -20.29
C GLU A 419 19.70 -16.89 -21.53
N ALA A 420 19.55 -15.83 -22.32
CA ALA A 420 20.40 -15.57 -23.49
C ALA A 420 21.87 -15.36 -23.09
N GLN A 421 22.13 -14.59 -22.03
CA GLN A 421 23.47 -14.37 -21.48
C GLN A 421 24.08 -15.67 -20.95
N ARG A 422 23.29 -16.51 -20.26
CA ARG A 422 23.74 -17.82 -19.80
C ARG A 422 24.14 -18.73 -20.96
N ARG A 423 23.32 -18.80 -22.01
CA ARG A 423 23.63 -19.58 -23.23
C ARG A 423 24.88 -19.08 -23.96
N LEU A 424 25.12 -17.76 -23.94
CA LEU A 424 26.34 -17.17 -24.51
C LEU A 424 27.58 -17.56 -23.68
N LYS A 425 27.48 -17.51 -22.35
CA LYS A 425 28.56 -17.95 -21.44
C LYS A 425 28.85 -19.45 -21.58
N GLU A 426 27.83 -20.30 -21.68
CA GLU A 426 27.99 -21.74 -21.90
C GLU A 426 28.70 -22.05 -23.24
N ARG A 427 28.39 -21.29 -24.29
CA ARG A 427 29.08 -21.40 -25.60
C ARG A 427 30.52 -20.91 -25.58
N GLN A 428 30.83 -19.90 -24.76
CA GLN A 428 32.20 -19.39 -24.59
C GLN A 428 33.05 -20.28 -23.67
N GLY A 429 32.43 -20.94 -22.69
CA GLY A 429 33.08 -21.95 -21.85
C GLY A 429 33.47 -23.21 -22.62
N SER A 430 32.61 -23.66 -23.56
CA SER A 430 32.88 -24.86 -24.36
C SER A 430 33.95 -24.68 -25.44
N SER A 431 34.37 -23.45 -25.76
CA SER A 431 35.44 -23.19 -26.73
C SER A 431 36.85 -23.12 -26.10
N SER A 432 36.97 -23.35 -24.79
CA SER A 432 38.26 -23.29 -24.07
C SER A 432 38.89 -24.66 -23.76
N SER A 433 38.27 -25.77 -24.19
CA SER A 433 38.74 -27.13 -23.87
C SER A 433 39.07 -28.01 -25.09
N VAL A 434 39.45 -27.40 -26.22
CA VAL A 434 39.98 -28.16 -27.37
C VAL A 434 41.29 -27.50 -27.79
N ASP A 435 42.39 -27.99 -27.20
CA ASP A 435 43.70 -28.19 -27.84
C ASP A 435 44.68 -28.70 -26.77
N ASP A 436 44.95 -30.01 -26.77
CA ASP A 436 46.32 -30.59 -26.81
C ASP A 436 46.21 -32.12 -26.69
N ASP A 437 46.38 -32.84 -27.81
CA ASP A 437 47.20 -34.05 -27.82
C ASP A 437 47.42 -34.54 -29.26
N GLY A 438 48.67 -34.41 -29.69
CA GLY A 438 49.16 -34.79 -31.01
C GLY A 438 49.45 -36.29 -31.16
N ALA A 439 49.04 -36.80 -32.32
CA ALA A 439 49.72 -37.77 -33.18
C ALA A 439 50.55 -38.93 -32.58
N ALA A 440 50.07 -40.16 -32.80
CA ALA A 440 50.93 -41.29 -33.19
C ALA A 440 50.13 -42.34 -33.97
N GLY A 441 50.55 -42.62 -35.21
CA GLY A 441 49.89 -43.59 -36.08
C GLY A 441 50.25 -45.05 -35.80
N ARG A 442 49.48 -45.97 -36.41
CA ARG A 442 49.91 -47.23 -37.05
C ARG A 442 48.68 -47.98 -37.57
N GLY A 443 48.72 -48.36 -38.84
CA GLY A 443 47.66 -49.13 -39.48
C GLY A 443 47.70 -50.62 -39.16
N ARG A 444 46.60 -51.32 -39.49
CA ARG A 444 46.64 -52.61 -40.18
C ARG A 444 45.23 -53.08 -40.57
N SER A 445 45.24 -53.84 -41.66
CA SER A 445 44.15 -54.38 -42.46
C SER A 445 43.54 -55.68 -41.91
N ARG A 446 42.30 -55.93 -42.39
CA ARG A 446 41.70 -57.20 -42.82
C ARG A 446 41.04 -58.15 -41.78
N ALA A 447 39.75 -58.36 -42.07
CA ALA A 447 39.06 -59.64 -42.35
C ALA A 447 38.47 -60.49 -41.21
N GLY A 448 37.16 -60.75 -41.34
CA GLY A 448 36.66 -62.13 -41.41
C GLY A 448 35.68 -62.58 -40.32
N GLY A 449 34.50 -63.05 -40.75
CA GLY A 449 33.64 -64.00 -40.01
C GLY A 449 32.33 -63.39 -39.50
N SER A 450 31.20 -63.37 -40.23
CA SER A 450 30.35 -64.43 -40.81
C SER A 450 29.27 -64.98 -39.87
N GLY A 451 28.01 -64.82 -40.29
CA GLY A 451 26.89 -65.72 -40.02
C GLY A 451 25.90 -65.24 -38.94
N GLN A 452 24.58 -65.37 -39.07
CA GLN A 452 23.75 -65.97 -40.10
C GLN A 452 22.27 -65.78 -39.71
N ARG A 453 21.42 -65.34 -40.68
CA ARG A 453 19.96 -65.64 -40.89
C ARG A 453 18.99 -65.39 -39.72
N ASN A 454 17.72 -65.02 -39.89
CA ASN A 454 16.66 -65.17 -40.89
C ASN A 454 15.68 -64.00 -40.62
N GLY A 455 14.82 -63.47 -41.50
CA GLY A 455 14.22 -63.98 -42.72
C GLY A 455 12.73 -63.57 -42.73
N GLY A 456 12.25 -63.03 -43.85
CA GLY A 456 10.83 -62.81 -44.19
C GLY A 456 10.33 -61.37 -43.93
N ARG A 457 10.26 -60.45 -44.90
CA ARG A 457 9.44 -60.40 -46.15
C ARG A 457 7.93 -60.66 -45.85
N GLY A 458 6.99 -59.87 -46.35
CA GLY A 458 7.07 -58.95 -47.47
C GLY A 458 5.84 -58.07 -47.67
N ALA A 459 5.94 -57.32 -48.76
CA ALA A 459 5.17 -56.18 -49.17
C ALA A 459 3.75 -56.48 -49.68
N GLY A 460 2.94 -55.42 -49.73
CA GLY A 460 2.22 -55.08 -50.96
C GLY A 460 0.71 -54.88 -50.85
N GLY A 461 0.27 -53.64 -51.11
CA GLY A 461 -0.86 -53.41 -52.01
C GLY A 461 -2.18 -52.93 -51.40
N GLY A 462 -2.49 -51.65 -51.65
CA GLY A 462 -3.76 -51.20 -52.25
C GLY A 462 -5.06 -51.31 -51.42
N GLY A 463 -5.69 -50.18 -51.15
CA GLY A 463 -7.08 -50.15 -50.70
C GLY A 463 -7.58 -48.77 -50.33
N ALA A 464 -8.22 -48.10 -51.27
CA ALA A 464 -8.92 -46.84 -51.11
C ALA A 464 -9.98 -46.88 -49.99
N ARG A 465 -10.20 -45.75 -49.30
CA ARG A 465 -11.54 -45.23 -49.03
C ARG A 465 -11.52 -43.76 -48.60
N SER A 466 -12.31 -43.01 -49.35
CA SER A 466 -12.72 -41.62 -49.16
C SER A 466 -13.56 -41.42 -47.90
N GLY A 467 -13.44 -40.24 -47.29
CA GLY A 467 -14.32 -39.77 -46.22
C GLY A 467 -14.28 -38.25 -46.12
N VAL A 468 -14.92 -37.59 -47.09
CA VAL A 468 -15.18 -36.15 -47.16
C VAL A 468 -16.61 -35.87 -46.66
N ARG A 469 -16.80 -34.69 -46.05
CA ARG A 469 -18.07 -34.01 -45.65
C ARG A 469 -18.73 -34.51 -44.35
N GLY A 470 -19.33 -33.64 -43.53
CA GLY A 470 -19.58 -32.21 -43.75
C GLY A 470 -20.30 -31.54 -42.59
N ALA A 471 -20.37 -30.22 -42.71
CA ALA A 471 -21.24 -29.35 -41.96
C ALA A 471 -22.72 -29.73 -42.11
N LYS A 472 -23.50 -29.55 -41.04
CA LYS A 472 -24.89 -29.11 -41.16
C LYS A 472 -25.42 -28.48 -39.88
N ALA A 473 -26.03 -27.33 -40.07
CA ALA A 473 -26.94 -26.65 -39.17
C ALA A 473 -28.17 -27.50 -38.85
N GLY A 474 -28.77 -27.23 -37.68
CA GLY A 474 -30.10 -27.71 -37.31
C GLY A 474 -30.89 -26.59 -36.62
N ARG A 475 -31.77 -25.95 -37.39
CA ARG A 475 -32.91 -25.17 -36.89
C ARG A 475 -34.02 -26.12 -36.41
N GLY A 476 -34.81 -25.67 -35.44
CA GLY A 476 -36.27 -25.87 -35.44
C GLY A 476 -36.82 -26.72 -34.30
N GLY A 477 -37.71 -26.13 -33.51
CA GLY A 477 -38.49 -26.85 -32.49
C GLY A 477 -39.29 -25.95 -31.55
N GLN A 478 -40.10 -25.03 -32.09
CA GLN A 478 -41.24 -24.45 -31.36
C GLN A 478 -42.40 -25.45 -31.35
N SER A 479 -43.03 -25.67 -30.19
CA SER A 479 -44.51 -25.64 -30.03
C SER A 479 -44.88 -25.97 -28.58
N GLY A 480 -45.92 -25.30 -28.08
CA GLY A 480 -46.49 -25.55 -26.76
C GLY A 480 -47.34 -24.38 -26.26
N ARG A 481 -48.37 -24.00 -27.01
CA ARG A 481 -49.39 -23.01 -26.61
C ARG A 481 -50.76 -23.71 -26.62
N ALA A 482 -51.47 -23.65 -25.49
CA ALA A 482 -52.93 -23.59 -25.35
C ALA A 482 -53.24 -23.66 -23.83
N GLY A 483 -54.13 -22.87 -23.23
CA GLY A 483 -55.03 -21.87 -23.75
C GLY A 483 -56.08 -21.48 -22.70
N GLN A 484 -56.69 -20.32 -22.95
CA GLN A 484 -58.03 -19.86 -22.54
C GLN A 484 -58.27 -19.35 -21.12
N GLY A 485 -58.88 -18.16 -21.07
CA GLY A 485 -59.66 -17.71 -19.92
C GLY A 485 -59.93 -16.21 -19.82
N GLY A 486 -60.25 -15.52 -20.91
CA GLY A 486 -60.75 -14.13 -20.82
C GLY A 486 -62.23 -14.09 -20.42
N ARG A 487 -62.57 -13.26 -19.43
CA ARG A 487 -63.91 -12.67 -19.24
C ARG A 487 -63.80 -11.27 -18.67
N GLY A 488 -64.46 -10.33 -19.34
CA GLY A 488 -64.50 -8.93 -18.97
C GLY A 488 -65.47 -8.61 -17.84
N GLY A 489 -65.35 -7.39 -17.33
CA GLY A 489 -66.27 -6.78 -16.38
C GLY A 489 -66.08 -5.26 -16.35
N ARG A 490 -66.89 -4.57 -17.16
CA ARG A 490 -67.20 -3.14 -17.02
C ARG A 490 -68.09 -2.93 -15.80
N GLY A 491 -67.97 -1.78 -15.12
CA GLY A 491 -69.13 -1.03 -14.63
C GLY A 491 -69.14 -0.59 -13.16
N GLY A 492 -69.28 0.73 -12.97
CA GLY A 492 -69.85 1.39 -11.77
C GLY A 492 -68.83 1.74 -10.68
N GLY A 493 -68.47 3.00 -10.41
CA GLY A 493 -69.28 4.21 -10.52
C GLY A 493 -70.22 4.35 -9.33
N LYS A 494 -69.71 4.75 -8.16
CA LYS A 494 -70.48 5.45 -7.13
C LYS A 494 -69.64 6.57 -6.56
N GLY A 495 -69.85 7.76 -7.13
CA GLY A 495 -69.51 9.00 -6.48
C GLY A 495 -70.50 9.26 -5.34
N THR A 496 -69.97 9.67 -4.19
CA THR A 496 -70.70 10.45 -3.20
C THR A 496 -70.12 11.86 -3.24
N GLY A 497 -70.73 12.69 -4.09
CA GLY A 497 -70.50 14.13 -4.08
C GLY A 497 -71.17 14.74 -2.85
N GLY A 498 -70.36 15.17 -1.88
CA GLY A 498 -70.76 16.11 -0.85
C GLY A 498 -70.55 17.53 -1.37
N LYS A 499 -71.62 18.18 -1.84
CA LYS A 499 -71.66 19.63 -2.07
C LYS A 499 -71.58 20.33 -0.71
N GLY A 500 -70.44 20.97 -0.43
CA GLY A 500 -70.27 21.98 0.60
C GLY A 500 -70.01 23.33 -0.04
N ARG A 501 -70.98 24.23 0.09
CA ARG A 501 -70.97 25.62 -0.38
C ARG A 501 -69.76 26.41 0.15
N ARG A 502 -69.09 27.16 -0.71
CA ARG A 502 -68.93 28.62 -0.60
C ARG A 502 -68.44 29.20 -1.93
#